data_AF-A0A6A0H0X6-F1
#
_entry.id   AF-A0A6A0H0X6-F1
#
_cell.length_a   1.000
_cell.length_b   1.000
_cell.length_c   1.000
_cell.angle_alpha   90.00
_cell.angle_beta   90.00
_cell.angle_gamma   90.00
#
_symmetry.space_group_name_H-M   'P 1'
#
loop_
_entity.id
_entity.type
_entity.pdbx_description
1 polymer ?
#
loop_
_entity_poly.entity_id
_entity_poly.type
_entity_poly.pdbx_seq_one_letter_code
_entity_poly.pdbx_strand_id
1 'polypeptide(L)'
;MIVNTLQETLSKNDKSGVQIENDQIKNHLWVFVNAQIVKPEFESLSKETVTLQQKSFYKFKLSLSNKFVTAVGKSGIVEFASAKLKQFEKKRAGNATSKHLLVDANNAGNGSKCTLILTESKAVAAFAISGLSEEQRDNYGIYNLRTKFVYSREGTSKMNENIQVGNLVKAIGLEYNKRYKYSEEIKTLRYQHIMLMTTHASMSASCVINFIHDNWPCIIQLPFISAFKAPIVKAAKLTEKLCFFSQRKYEEWKSNKNDWRTYKIKYYKDLGAHSAQEAKEYFRELPRHRIMLKYDEVQDDRTIQMAFCKNKADQRKEIEDDFMKKESERRRKSEPPETIYETTGSVNFSDFVRSELELSVYADNERSIPSLVDGLKPGQRKVMFTCIKRNDQVEVNVAQLAGSVTEHTAYHQDEASLSIISLAQNFVGSNNVNLLEPIGG
;
A
#
# COMPACT_ATOMS: atom_id res chain seq x y z
N MET A 1 -14.03 16.52 -41.79
CA MET A 1 -14.82 17.77 -41.86
C MET A 1 -15.69 17.95 -40.62
N ILE A 2 -16.70 17.12 -40.38
CA ILE A 2 -17.60 17.25 -39.21
C ILE A 2 -16.84 17.24 -37.87
N VAL A 3 -15.91 16.29 -37.69
CA VAL A 3 -15.07 16.18 -36.47
C VAL A 3 -14.26 17.47 -36.22
N ASN A 4 -13.58 18.00 -37.24
CA ASN A 4 -12.79 19.22 -37.12
C ASN A 4 -13.66 20.43 -36.74
N THR A 5 -14.85 20.56 -37.34
CA THR A 5 -15.78 21.64 -37.00
C THR A 5 -16.30 21.53 -35.56
N LEU A 6 -16.59 20.32 -35.08
CA LEU A 6 -16.94 20.08 -33.68
C LEU A 6 -15.78 20.40 -32.74
N GLN A 7 -14.55 20.04 -33.12
CA GLN A 7 -13.35 20.35 -32.34
C GLN A 7 -13.11 21.86 -32.22
N GLU A 8 -13.29 22.62 -33.31
CA GLU A 8 -13.23 24.10 -33.29
C GLU A 8 -14.35 24.74 -32.46
N THR A 9 -15.53 24.12 -32.43
CA THR A 9 -16.66 24.63 -31.63
C THR A 9 -16.45 24.36 -30.14
N LEU A 10 -15.93 23.18 -29.79
CA LEU A 10 -15.55 22.81 -28.43
C LEU A 10 -14.41 23.70 -27.91
N SER A 11 -13.38 23.97 -28.73
CA SER A 11 -12.26 24.83 -28.32
C SER A 11 -12.64 26.31 -28.16
N LYS A 12 -13.67 26.80 -28.87
CA LYS A 12 -14.19 28.17 -28.70
C LYS A 12 -15.07 28.34 -27.46
N ASN A 13 -15.81 27.29 -27.08
CA ASN A 13 -16.73 27.34 -25.94
C ASN A 13 -16.05 27.08 -24.58
N ASP A 14 -14.93 26.35 -24.55
CA ASP A 14 -14.23 25.99 -23.31
C ASP A 14 -12.92 26.76 -23.10
N LYS A 15 -12.76 27.38 -21.92
CA LYS A 15 -11.55 28.11 -21.48
C LYS A 15 -10.50 27.21 -20.79
N SER A 16 -10.74 25.90 -20.69
CA SER A 16 -9.95 24.95 -19.87
C SER A 16 -8.72 24.37 -20.56
N GLY A 17 -8.53 24.59 -21.86
CA GLY A 17 -7.32 24.19 -22.61
C GLY A 17 -7.14 22.67 -22.83
N VAL A 18 -8.15 21.84 -22.51
CA VAL A 18 -8.10 20.39 -22.73
C VAL A 18 -8.60 20.04 -24.13
N GLN A 19 -7.73 19.44 -24.95
CA GLN A 19 -8.10 18.97 -26.30
C GLN A 19 -8.67 17.54 -26.23
N ILE A 20 -9.89 17.34 -26.75
CA ILE A 20 -10.44 16.01 -27.01
C ILE A 20 -9.83 15.47 -28.30
N GLU A 21 -9.38 14.21 -28.28
CA GLU A 21 -8.86 13.52 -29.47
C GLU A 21 -9.96 13.26 -30.52
N ASN A 22 -9.59 13.36 -31.80
CA ASN A 22 -10.50 13.22 -32.93
C ASN A 22 -11.24 11.88 -32.98
N ASP A 23 -10.59 10.80 -32.55
CA ASP A 23 -11.18 9.46 -32.53
C ASP A 23 -12.31 9.34 -31.51
N GLN A 24 -12.21 10.06 -30.38
CA GLN A 24 -13.28 10.06 -29.38
C GLN A 24 -14.54 10.73 -29.91
N ILE A 25 -14.39 11.81 -30.69
CA ILE A 25 -15.52 12.48 -31.35
C ILE A 25 -16.09 11.55 -32.42
N LYS A 26 -15.23 10.95 -33.26
CA LYS A 26 -15.64 10.05 -34.34
C LYS A 26 -16.48 8.87 -33.86
N ASN A 27 -16.10 8.25 -32.74
CA ASN A 27 -16.78 7.08 -32.17
C ASN A 27 -18.17 7.37 -31.58
N HIS A 28 -18.58 8.64 -31.47
CA HIS A 28 -19.90 9.04 -30.98
C HIS A 28 -20.73 9.73 -32.07
N LEU A 29 -20.32 9.63 -33.34
CA LEU A 29 -21.09 10.12 -34.48
C LEU A 29 -21.76 8.97 -35.20
N TRP A 30 -23.04 9.14 -35.49
CA TRP A 30 -23.72 8.34 -36.50
C TRP A 30 -23.90 9.19 -37.76
N VAL A 31 -23.28 8.77 -38.86
CA VAL A 31 -23.31 9.50 -40.12
C VAL A 31 -23.99 8.64 -41.17
N PHE A 32 -25.07 9.17 -41.74
CA PHE A 32 -25.74 8.58 -42.89
C PHE A 32 -25.31 9.35 -44.14
N VAL A 33 -24.81 8.62 -45.15
CA VAL A 33 -24.36 9.21 -46.40
C VAL A 33 -25.08 8.52 -47.54
N ASN A 34 -25.78 9.30 -48.37
CA ASN A 34 -26.29 8.85 -49.65
C ASN A 34 -25.65 9.74 -50.73
N ALA A 35 -24.92 9.12 -51.65
CA ALA A 35 -24.14 9.84 -52.66
C ALA A 35 -24.20 9.12 -54.02
N GLN A 36 -24.20 9.90 -55.09
CA GLN A 36 -24.07 9.42 -56.46
C GLN A 36 -22.67 9.74 -56.98
N ILE A 37 -21.85 8.71 -57.14
CA ILE A 37 -20.46 8.84 -57.60
C ILE A 37 -20.39 8.36 -59.06
N VAL A 38 -19.91 9.23 -59.95
CA VAL A 38 -19.72 8.88 -61.37
C VAL A 38 -18.44 8.06 -61.50
N LYS A 39 -18.55 6.84 -62.04
CA LYS A 39 -17.44 5.87 -62.18
C LYS A 39 -16.71 5.59 -60.84
N PRO A 40 -17.39 4.98 -59.86
CA PRO A 40 -16.77 4.66 -58.59
C PRO A 40 -15.70 3.58 -58.76
N GLU A 41 -14.61 3.70 -57.99
CA GLU A 41 -13.61 2.66 -57.82
C GLU A 41 -13.78 2.04 -56.43
N PHE A 42 -13.73 0.71 -56.37
CA PHE A 42 -13.90 -0.06 -55.15
C PHE A 42 -12.66 -0.91 -54.88
N GLU A 43 -12.42 -1.20 -53.61
CA GLU A 43 -11.30 -2.05 -53.17
C GLU A 43 -11.44 -3.51 -53.63
N SER A 44 -12.68 -3.98 -53.74
CA SER A 44 -13.00 -5.37 -54.07
C SER A 44 -14.28 -5.48 -54.91
N LEU A 45 -14.52 -6.68 -55.42
CA LEU A 45 -15.76 -7.04 -56.13
C LEU A 45 -17.03 -6.93 -55.26
N SER A 46 -16.91 -6.98 -53.92
CA SER A 46 -18.06 -6.80 -53.01
C SER A 46 -18.54 -5.34 -52.94
N LYS A 47 -17.75 -4.39 -53.43
CA LYS A 47 -18.10 -2.95 -53.53
C LYS A 47 -18.49 -2.31 -52.20
N GLU A 48 -17.94 -2.80 -51.10
CA GLU A 48 -18.21 -2.29 -49.74
C GLU A 48 -17.41 -1.02 -49.43
N THR A 49 -16.18 -0.91 -49.96
CA THR A 49 -15.29 0.24 -49.73
C THR A 49 -15.00 0.97 -51.03
N VAL A 50 -15.39 2.25 -51.12
CA VAL A 50 -15.01 3.15 -52.21
C VAL A 50 -13.59 3.68 -51.95
N THR A 51 -12.68 3.47 -52.89
CA THR A 51 -11.27 3.89 -52.79
C THR A 51 -10.98 5.18 -53.56
N LEU A 52 -11.92 5.62 -54.41
CA LEU A 52 -11.78 6.82 -55.21
C LEU A 52 -11.56 8.07 -54.33
N GLN A 53 -10.46 8.78 -54.57
CA GLN A 53 -10.14 9.99 -53.81
C GLN A 53 -11.11 11.12 -54.13
N GLN A 54 -11.43 11.95 -53.12
CA GLN A 54 -12.36 13.09 -53.27
C GLN A 54 -12.01 14.04 -54.42
N LYS A 55 -10.72 14.22 -54.73
CA LYS A 55 -10.25 15.07 -55.83
C LYS A 55 -10.73 14.59 -57.21
N SER A 56 -11.02 13.30 -57.33
CA SER A 56 -11.48 12.64 -58.54
C SER A 56 -13.01 12.57 -58.62
N PHE A 57 -13.74 13.07 -57.61
CA PHE A 57 -15.20 13.19 -57.69
C PHE A 57 -15.54 14.31 -58.68
N TYR A 58 -16.20 13.96 -59.78
CA TYR A 58 -16.52 14.91 -60.84
C TYR A 58 -17.36 16.08 -60.32
N LYS A 59 -16.79 17.29 -60.35
CA LYS A 59 -17.43 18.59 -60.02
C LYS A 59 -18.09 18.69 -58.63
N PHE A 60 -17.95 17.69 -57.75
CA PHE A 60 -18.57 17.71 -56.43
C PHE A 60 -17.54 18.00 -55.33
N LYS A 61 -17.64 19.19 -54.72
CA LYS A 61 -16.91 19.54 -53.51
C LYS A 61 -17.86 19.49 -52.32
N LEU A 62 -17.73 18.45 -51.50
CA LEU A 62 -18.48 18.35 -50.25
C LEU A 62 -18.15 19.57 -49.36
N SER A 63 -19.15 20.40 -49.12
CA SER A 63 -19.08 21.53 -48.20
C SER A 63 -20.23 21.42 -47.21
N LEU A 64 -19.93 21.59 -45.92
CA LEU A 64 -20.94 21.59 -44.88
C LEU A 64 -21.62 22.96 -44.86
N SER A 65 -22.94 22.99 -44.95
CA SER A 65 -23.67 24.26 -44.89
C SER A 65 -23.57 24.87 -43.49
N ASN A 66 -23.57 26.20 -43.40
CA ASN A 66 -23.56 26.89 -42.10
C ASN A 66 -24.73 26.47 -41.20
N LYS A 67 -25.92 26.21 -41.78
CA LYS A 67 -27.08 25.70 -41.06
C LYS A 67 -26.80 24.33 -40.42
N PHE A 68 -26.16 23.42 -41.15
CA PHE A 68 -25.77 22.10 -40.65
C PHE A 68 -24.73 22.21 -39.52
N VAL A 69 -23.72 23.07 -39.69
CA VAL A 69 -22.70 23.33 -38.67
C VAL A 69 -23.31 23.87 -37.38
N THR A 70 -24.23 24.83 -37.47
CA THR A 70 -24.93 25.38 -36.30
C THR A 70 -25.82 24.34 -35.61
N ALA A 71 -26.49 23.46 -36.37
CA ALA A 71 -27.31 22.40 -35.81
C ALA A 71 -26.48 21.33 -35.09
N VAL A 72 -25.36 20.91 -35.68
CA VAL A 72 -24.43 19.95 -35.08
C VAL A 72 -23.76 20.54 -33.83
N GLY A 73 -23.43 21.83 -33.83
CA GLY A 73 -22.90 22.52 -32.64
C GLY A 73 -23.90 22.64 -31.48
N LYS A 74 -25.21 22.51 -31.75
CA LYS A 74 -26.28 22.46 -30.73
C LYS A 74 -26.73 21.04 -30.40
N SER A 75 -26.08 20.02 -30.98
CA SER A 75 -26.44 18.63 -30.71
C SER A 75 -25.93 18.18 -29.34
N GLY A 76 -26.57 17.16 -28.76
CA GLY A 76 -26.17 16.56 -27.49
C GLY A 76 -24.76 15.94 -27.49
N ILE A 77 -24.09 15.87 -28.65
CA ILE A 77 -22.70 15.43 -28.77
C ILE A 77 -21.75 16.45 -28.12
N VAL A 78 -22.05 17.75 -28.22
CA VAL A 78 -21.26 18.81 -27.58
C VAL A 78 -21.46 18.77 -26.06
N GLU A 79 -22.69 18.55 -25.60
CA GLU A 79 -22.99 18.38 -24.18
C GLU A 79 -22.33 17.12 -23.61
N PHE A 80 -22.41 15.98 -24.31
CA PHE A 80 -21.74 14.73 -23.92
C PHE A 80 -20.22 14.89 -23.88
N ALA A 81 -19.62 15.54 -24.89
CA ALA A 81 -18.19 15.83 -24.93
C ALA A 81 -17.77 16.72 -23.76
N SER A 82 -18.55 17.77 -23.46
CA SER A 82 -18.32 18.66 -22.31
C SER A 82 -18.50 17.94 -20.95
N ALA A 83 -19.45 17.01 -20.84
CA ALA A 83 -19.67 16.21 -19.63
C ALA A 83 -18.53 15.19 -19.42
N LYS A 84 -18.02 14.57 -20.50
CA LYS A 84 -16.82 13.74 -20.45
C LYS A 84 -15.59 14.56 -20.08
N LEU A 85 -15.44 15.77 -20.62
CA LEU A 85 -14.39 16.71 -20.23
C LEU A 85 -14.47 17.05 -18.74
N LYS A 86 -15.65 17.35 -18.21
CA LYS A 86 -15.86 17.55 -16.75
C LYS A 86 -15.57 16.29 -15.93
N GLN A 87 -15.79 15.09 -16.47
CA GLN A 87 -15.34 13.83 -15.86
C GLN A 87 -13.81 13.69 -15.91
N PHE A 88 -13.16 14.08 -17.00
CA PHE A 88 -11.69 14.13 -17.10
C PHE A 88 -11.10 15.19 -16.18
N GLU A 89 -11.77 16.33 -15.98
CA GLU A 89 -11.45 17.32 -14.95
C GLU A 89 -11.69 16.76 -13.55
N LYS A 90 -12.76 16.02 -13.28
CA LYS A 90 -12.93 15.29 -12.01
C LYS A 90 -11.87 14.21 -11.81
N LYS A 91 -11.35 13.58 -12.88
CA LYS A 91 -10.21 12.67 -12.82
C LYS A 91 -8.87 13.41 -12.68
N ARG A 92 -8.69 14.61 -13.26
CA ARG A 92 -7.50 15.49 -13.09
C ARG A 92 -7.49 16.22 -11.75
N ALA A 93 -8.63 16.66 -11.25
CA ALA A 93 -8.84 17.12 -9.87
C ALA A 93 -8.76 15.95 -8.89
N GLY A 94 -9.17 14.74 -9.32
CA GLY A 94 -8.90 13.48 -8.62
C GLY A 94 -7.42 13.11 -8.54
N ASN A 95 -6.58 13.61 -9.47
CA ASN A 95 -5.12 13.50 -9.40
C ASN A 95 -4.47 14.41 -8.35
N ALA A 96 -5.23 15.24 -7.63
CA ALA A 96 -4.73 15.85 -6.40
C ALA A 96 -4.42 14.77 -5.32
N THR A 97 -5.02 13.58 -5.41
CA THR A 97 -4.78 12.51 -4.42
C THR A 97 -3.50 11.70 -4.65
N SER A 98 -2.85 11.76 -5.82
CA SER A 98 -1.53 11.12 -6.03
C SER A 98 -0.38 11.96 -5.45
N LYS A 99 -0.50 13.31 -5.49
CA LYS A 99 0.46 14.24 -4.87
C LYS A 99 0.58 14.10 -3.35
N HIS A 100 -0.42 13.53 -2.67
CA HIS A 100 -0.35 13.33 -1.22
C HIS A 100 0.30 11.99 -0.80
N LEU A 101 0.62 11.10 -1.75
CA LEU A 101 1.26 9.81 -1.43
C LEU A 101 2.75 9.80 -1.69
N LEU A 102 3.19 10.49 -2.74
CA LEU A 102 4.60 10.60 -3.09
C LEU A 102 5.10 11.99 -2.71
N VAL A 103 6.05 12.04 -1.79
CA VAL A 103 6.95 13.17 -1.58
C VAL A 103 8.25 12.81 -2.29
N ASP A 104 8.52 13.50 -3.39
CA ASP A 104 9.66 13.18 -4.25
C ASP A 104 10.98 13.71 -3.67
N ALA A 105 12.06 12.98 -3.90
CA ALA A 105 13.42 13.50 -3.66
C ALA A 105 13.77 14.53 -4.74
N ASN A 106 14.53 15.58 -4.39
CA ASN A 106 14.85 16.63 -5.37
C ASN A 106 15.66 16.10 -6.57
N ASN A 107 16.49 15.06 -6.37
CA ASN A 107 17.32 14.46 -7.42
C ASN A 107 16.72 13.19 -8.06
N ALA A 108 15.46 12.84 -7.75
CA ALA A 108 14.83 11.63 -8.29
C ALA A 108 14.77 11.68 -9.83
N GLY A 109 15.32 10.66 -10.49
CA GLY A 109 15.39 10.59 -11.97
C GLY A 109 16.59 11.27 -12.63
N ASN A 110 17.45 11.97 -11.87
CA ASN A 110 18.64 12.64 -12.41
C ASN A 110 19.91 11.78 -12.34
N GLY A 111 19.78 10.44 -12.34
CA GLY A 111 20.91 9.50 -12.22
C GLY A 111 21.60 9.47 -10.84
N SER A 112 21.09 10.22 -9.86
CA SER A 112 21.57 10.24 -8.48
C SER A 112 21.15 8.98 -7.71
N LYS A 113 21.91 8.60 -6.67
CA LYS A 113 21.63 7.46 -5.80
C LYS A 113 20.46 7.73 -4.85
N CYS A 114 19.27 7.93 -5.40
CA CYS A 114 18.07 8.23 -4.64
C CYS A 114 17.44 6.95 -4.06
N THR A 115 16.90 7.05 -2.85
CA THR A 115 16.19 5.97 -2.14
C THR A 115 14.73 6.36 -1.93
N LEU A 116 13.79 5.48 -2.32
CA LEU A 116 12.36 5.66 -2.05
C LEU A 116 11.97 4.92 -0.77
N ILE A 117 11.53 5.66 0.25
CA ILE A 117 11.05 5.09 1.51
C ILE A 117 9.58 4.72 1.36
N LEU A 118 9.27 3.43 1.43
CA LEU A 118 7.90 2.91 1.35
C LEU A 118 7.32 2.80 2.77
N THR A 119 6.25 3.55 3.02
CA THR A 119 5.64 3.68 4.35
C THR A 119 4.25 3.04 4.37
N GLU A 120 3.96 2.29 5.43
CA GLU A 120 2.71 1.54 5.57
C GLU A 120 1.48 2.42 5.81
N SER A 121 1.65 3.56 6.48
CA SER A 121 0.55 4.45 6.86
C SER A 121 0.94 5.93 6.78
N LYS A 122 -0.08 6.80 6.79
CA LYS A 122 0.13 8.27 6.86
C LYS A 122 0.93 8.70 8.09
N ALA A 123 0.75 8.03 9.23
CA ALA A 123 1.50 8.35 10.45
C ALA A 123 3.00 8.04 10.27
N VAL A 124 3.33 6.90 9.65
CA VAL A 124 4.72 6.53 9.35
C VAL A 124 5.33 7.44 8.29
N ALA A 125 4.55 7.83 7.27
CA ALA A 125 4.97 8.82 6.28
C ALA A 125 5.32 10.17 6.93
N ALA A 126 4.47 10.67 7.84
CA ALA A 126 4.72 11.90 8.57
C ALA A 126 5.97 11.80 9.45
N PHE A 127 6.17 10.65 10.11
CA PHE A 127 7.38 10.38 10.88
C PHE A 127 8.63 10.46 9.99
N ALA A 128 8.65 9.80 8.83
CA ALA A 128 9.75 9.86 7.87
C ALA A 128 10.01 11.29 7.37
N ILE A 129 8.96 12.04 7.01
CA ILE A 129 9.07 13.45 6.56
C ILE A 129 9.72 14.33 7.65
N SER A 130 9.34 14.10 8.92
CA SER A 130 9.86 14.87 10.05
C SER A 130 11.32 14.55 10.41
N GLY A 131 11.79 13.36 10.03
CA GLY A 131 13.15 12.88 10.31
C GLY A 131 14.19 13.31 9.28
N LEU A 132 13.80 13.42 7.99
CA LEU A 132 14.70 13.83 6.92
C LEU A 132 15.17 15.28 7.08
N SER A 133 16.49 15.49 7.08
CA SER A 133 17.10 16.82 6.95
C SER A 133 16.90 17.41 5.54
N GLU A 134 17.15 18.70 5.37
CA GLU A 134 17.06 19.36 4.06
C GLU A 134 17.98 18.68 3.03
N GLU A 135 19.24 18.40 3.38
CA GLU A 135 20.19 17.66 2.54
C GLU A 135 19.71 16.24 2.22
N GLN A 136 19.07 15.55 3.17
CA GLN A 136 18.56 14.21 2.92
C GLN A 136 17.37 14.22 1.95
N ARG A 137 16.57 15.30 1.89
CA ARG A 137 15.46 15.42 0.92
C ARG A 137 15.93 15.46 -0.52
N ASP A 138 17.20 15.74 -0.77
CA ASP A 138 17.75 15.66 -2.12
C ASP A 138 17.77 14.22 -2.65
N ASN A 139 18.01 13.25 -1.76
CA ASN A 139 18.24 11.86 -2.15
C ASN A 139 17.21 10.86 -1.56
N TYR A 140 16.31 11.28 -0.67
CA TYR A 140 15.29 10.42 -0.08
C TYR A 140 13.89 10.90 -0.41
N GLY A 141 13.14 10.06 -1.12
CA GLY A 141 11.71 10.25 -1.37
C GLY A 141 10.89 9.39 -0.42
N ILE A 142 9.61 9.70 -0.27
CA ILE A 142 8.68 8.96 0.58
C ILE A 142 7.44 8.62 -0.23
N TYR A 143 7.08 7.34 -0.29
CA TYR A 143 5.84 6.86 -0.87
C TYR A 143 4.98 6.17 0.20
N ASN A 144 3.73 6.61 0.33
CA ASN A 144 2.78 6.03 1.26
C ASN A 144 1.89 5.00 0.58
N LEU A 145 1.92 3.76 1.07
CA LEU A 145 1.14 2.63 0.56
C LEU A 145 -0.36 2.72 0.92
N ARG A 146 -0.76 3.72 1.74
CA ARG A 146 -2.10 4.01 2.31
C ARG A 146 -2.63 2.95 3.27
N THR A 147 -2.47 1.68 2.93
CA THR A 147 -3.00 0.51 3.63
C THR A 147 -1.99 -0.63 3.57
N LYS A 148 -2.26 -1.72 4.29
CA LYS A 148 -1.51 -2.99 4.17
C LYS A 148 -1.38 -3.36 2.69
N PHE A 149 -0.14 -3.43 2.21
CA PHE A 149 0.14 -3.76 0.81
C PHE A 149 -0.06 -5.26 0.62
N VAL A 150 -0.93 -5.63 -0.30
CA VAL A 150 -1.26 -7.04 -0.60
C VAL A 150 -0.99 -7.28 -2.07
N TYR A 151 -0.17 -8.29 -2.35
CA TYR A 151 0.14 -8.73 -3.70
C TYR A 151 0.05 -10.25 -3.78
N SER A 152 -0.68 -10.74 -4.78
CA SER A 152 -0.79 -12.16 -5.10
C SER A 152 -0.23 -12.39 -6.49
N ARG A 153 0.53 -13.49 -6.66
CA ARG A 153 1.20 -13.86 -7.91
C ARG A 153 0.26 -14.34 -9.03
N GLU A 154 -1.04 -14.11 -8.91
CA GLU A 154 -2.00 -14.52 -9.95
C GLU A 154 -1.89 -13.62 -11.18
N GLY A 155 -2.07 -14.22 -12.36
CA GLY A 155 -1.72 -13.66 -13.67
C GLY A 155 -1.96 -12.16 -13.89
N THR A 156 -1.06 -11.57 -14.67
CA THR A 156 -0.88 -10.16 -15.03
C THR A 156 -2.15 -9.38 -15.40
N SER A 157 -3.27 -10.04 -15.73
CA SER A 157 -4.53 -9.41 -16.14
C SER A 157 -5.21 -8.61 -15.01
N LYS A 158 -5.19 -9.06 -13.75
CA LYS A 158 -5.75 -8.29 -12.61
C LYS A 158 -4.83 -7.18 -12.10
N MET A 159 -3.57 -7.19 -12.51
CA MET A 159 -2.51 -6.37 -11.95
C MET A 159 -2.47 -4.97 -12.56
N ASN A 160 -2.71 -4.86 -13.87
CA ASN A 160 -2.81 -3.59 -14.59
C ASN A 160 -4.00 -2.73 -14.12
N GLU A 161 -4.99 -3.35 -13.49
CA GLU A 161 -6.18 -2.66 -12.94
C GLU A 161 -5.92 -2.07 -11.55
N ASN A 162 -4.89 -2.54 -10.83
CA ASN A 162 -4.58 -2.00 -9.51
C ASN A 162 -3.78 -0.70 -9.60
N ILE A 163 -4.50 0.42 -9.50
CA ILE A 163 -3.96 1.79 -9.53
C ILE A 163 -2.81 1.97 -8.53
N GLN A 164 -2.85 1.33 -7.35
CA GLN A 164 -1.78 1.47 -6.35
C GLN A 164 -0.45 0.87 -6.83
N VAL A 165 -0.51 -0.32 -7.44
CA VAL A 165 0.66 -1.01 -8.00
C VAL A 165 1.21 -0.20 -9.17
N GLY A 166 0.35 0.23 -10.10
CA GLY A 166 0.78 1.06 -11.22
C GLY A 166 1.42 2.39 -10.80
N ASN A 167 0.92 3.02 -9.74
CA ASN A 167 1.51 4.24 -9.18
C ASN A 167 2.87 3.98 -8.51
N LEU A 168 3.03 2.86 -7.80
CA LEU A 168 4.30 2.49 -7.19
C LEU A 168 5.37 2.21 -8.25
N VAL A 169 5.02 1.46 -9.31
CA VAL A 169 5.90 1.20 -10.46
C VAL A 169 6.36 2.49 -11.10
N LYS A 170 5.44 3.44 -11.35
CA LYS A 170 5.76 4.78 -11.88
C LYS A 170 6.59 5.63 -10.91
N ALA A 171 6.36 5.50 -9.60
CA ALA A 171 7.13 6.23 -8.60
C ALA A 171 8.60 5.80 -8.61
N ILE A 172 8.85 4.49 -8.64
CA ILE A 172 10.22 3.92 -8.71
C ILE A 172 10.84 4.15 -10.10
N GLY A 173 10.04 4.16 -11.16
CA GLY A 173 10.50 4.21 -12.55
C GLY A 173 10.74 2.83 -13.17
N LEU A 174 10.07 1.81 -12.65
CA LEU A 174 10.15 0.44 -13.17
C LEU A 174 9.34 0.32 -14.47
N GLU A 175 9.84 -0.49 -15.39
CA GLU A 175 9.20 -0.81 -16.66
C GLU A 175 8.89 -2.31 -16.72
N TYR A 176 7.64 -2.65 -17.02
CA TYR A 176 7.25 -4.03 -17.28
C TYR A 176 8.01 -4.58 -18.49
N ASN A 177 8.27 -5.89 -18.50
CA ASN A 177 9.03 -6.62 -19.52
C ASN A 177 10.52 -6.24 -19.65
N LYS A 178 11.01 -5.23 -18.92
CA LYS A 178 12.45 -4.94 -18.83
C LYS A 178 13.11 -5.84 -17.79
N ARG A 179 14.29 -6.35 -18.10
CA ARG A 179 15.12 -7.09 -17.14
C ARG A 179 16.16 -6.15 -16.54
N TYR A 180 16.26 -6.13 -15.22
CA TYR A 180 17.22 -5.32 -14.49
C TYR A 180 18.20 -6.25 -13.77
N LYS A 181 19.26 -6.64 -14.47
CA LYS A 181 20.30 -7.55 -14.00
C LYS A 181 21.56 -6.83 -13.57
N TYR A 182 21.82 -5.64 -14.11
CA TYR A 182 23.07 -4.91 -13.90
C TYR A 182 22.83 -3.55 -13.24
N SER A 183 23.84 -3.05 -12.52
CA SER A 183 23.81 -1.75 -11.87
C SER A 183 23.53 -0.58 -12.84
N GLU A 184 23.95 -0.68 -14.11
CA GLU A 184 23.67 0.34 -15.13
C GLU A 184 22.17 0.45 -15.45
N GLU A 185 21.43 -0.66 -15.43
CA GLU A 185 19.99 -0.67 -15.67
C GLU A 185 19.24 -0.07 -14.47
N ILE A 186 19.72 -0.31 -13.25
CA ILE A 186 19.19 0.33 -12.03
C ILE A 186 19.39 1.85 -12.06
N LYS A 187 20.49 2.35 -12.62
CA LYS A 187 20.71 3.80 -12.78
C LYS A 187 19.67 4.48 -13.68
N THR A 188 18.98 3.72 -14.54
CA THR A 188 17.88 4.26 -15.38
C THR A 188 16.59 4.51 -14.59
N LEU A 189 16.47 3.95 -13.38
CA LEU A 189 15.30 4.13 -12.53
C LEU A 189 15.29 5.53 -11.90
N ARG A 190 14.11 6.00 -11.50
CA ARG A 190 13.97 7.25 -10.74
C ARG A 190 14.59 7.11 -9.35
N TYR A 191 14.43 5.92 -8.77
CA TYR A 191 15.01 5.53 -7.49
C TYR A 191 15.82 4.26 -7.65
N GLN A 192 17.09 4.31 -7.27
CA GLN A 192 18.03 3.20 -7.37
C GLN A 192 17.93 2.24 -6.19
N HIS A 193 17.28 2.66 -5.11
CA HIS A 193 17.04 1.87 -3.92
C HIS A 193 15.62 2.12 -3.39
N ILE A 194 15.10 1.13 -2.67
CA ILE A 194 13.92 1.27 -1.84
C ILE A 194 14.24 0.94 -0.38
N MET A 195 13.53 1.59 0.52
CA MET A 195 13.62 1.34 1.96
C MET A 195 12.23 1.04 2.51
N LEU A 196 12.04 -0.19 2.99
CA LEU A 196 10.80 -0.66 3.57
C LEU A 196 10.69 -0.17 5.00
N MET A 197 9.74 0.72 5.25
CA MET A 197 9.48 1.31 6.56
C MET A 197 8.07 0.92 7.00
N THR A 198 7.93 -0.36 7.35
CA THR A 198 6.67 -1.00 7.71
C THR A 198 6.77 -1.66 9.08
N THR A 199 5.63 -1.99 9.66
CA THR A 199 5.61 -2.78 10.90
C THR A 199 5.92 -4.26 10.61
N HIS A 200 6.76 -4.88 11.44
CA HIS A 200 7.23 -6.26 11.26
C HIS A 200 6.11 -7.32 11.35
N ALA A 201 4.95 -7.01 11.93
CA ALA A 201 3.83 -7.95 12.02
C ALA A 201 2.82 -7.81 10.86
N SER A 202 3.05 -6.88 9.92
CA SER A 202 2.06 -6.56 8.89
C SER A 202 2.13 -7.45 7.65
N MET A 203 3.25 -8.15 7.41
CA MET A 203 3.59 -8.78 6.13
C MET A 203 3.77 -7.81 4.96
N SER A 204 3.63 -6.50 5.16
CA SER A 204 3.66 -5.52 4.07
C SER A 204 5.01 -5.46 3.39
N ALA A 205 6.12 -5.58 4.13
CA ALA A 205 7.46 -5.56 3.56
C ALA A 205 7.68 -6.79 2.67
N SER A 206 7.40 -7.99 3.17
CA SER A 206 7.49 -9.21 2.38
C SER A 206 6.53 -9.24 1.20
N CYS A 207 5.34 -8.64 1.30
CA CYS A 207 4.44 -8.48 0.14
C CYS A 207 5.08 -7.60 -0.95
N VAL A 208 5.78 -6.52 -0.59
CA VAL A 208 6.51 -5.68 -1.56
C VAL A 208 7.69 -6.46 -2.16
N ILE A 209 8.43 -7.21 -1.34
CA ILE A 209 9.52 -8.09 -1.81
C ILE A 209 8.96 -9.13 -2.80
N ASN A 210 7.82 -9.75 -2.47
CA ASN A 210 7.14 -10.71 -3.31
C ASN A 210 6.72 -10.08 -4.66
N PHE A 211 6.16 -8.88 -4.62
CA PHE A 211 5.79 -8.12 -5.81
C PHE A 211 6.99 -7.84 -6.73
N ILE A 212 8.12 -7.40 -6.16
CA ILE A 212 9.33 -7.14 -6.94
C ILE A 212 9.93 -8.44 -7.47
N HIS A 213 10.04 -9.49 -6.64
CA HIS A 213 10.54 -10.80 -7.06
C HIS A 213 9.70 -11.37 -8.21
N ASP A 214 8.38 -11.27 -8.14
CA ASP A 214 7.49 -11.88 -9.13
C ASP A 214 7.57 -11.20 -10.50
N ASN A 215 7.76 -9.88 -10.52
CA ASN A 215 7.80 -9.09 -11.75
C ASN A 215 9.22 -8.85 -12.30
N TRP A 216 10.19 -8.70 -11.42
CA TRP A 216 11.60 -8.40 -11.73
C TRP A 216 12.55 -9.19 -10.82
N PRO A 217 12.64 -10.52 -10.98
CA PRO A 217 13.44 -11.38 -10.10
C PRO A 217 14.93 -11.01 -10.05
N CYS A 218 15.48 -10.43 -11.10
CA CYS A 218 16.89 -10.01 -11.10
C CYS A 218 17.16 -8.81 -10.17
N ILE A 219 16.16 -7.99 -9.84
CA ILE A 219 16.34 -6.80 -8.98
C ILE A 219 16.71 -7.18 -7.56
N ILE A 220 16.12 -8.25 -7.03
CA ILE A 220 16.40 -8.68 -5.65
C ILE A 220 17.84 -9.16 -5.47
N GLN A 221 18.50 -9.57 -6.56
CA GLN A 221 19.91 -9.97 -6.57
C GLN A 221 20.87 -8.78 -6.40
N LEU A 222 20.37 -7.57 -6.61
CA LEU A 222 21.11 -6.32 -6.44
C LEU A 222 20.80 -5.72 -5.06
N PRO A 223 21.66 -4.83 -4.51
CA PRO A 223 21.41 -4.14 -3.24
C PRO A 223 20.34 -3.05 -3.39
N PHE A 224 19.18 -3.42 -3.92
CA PHE A 224 18.06 -2.54 -4.23
C PHE A 224 17.13 -2.33 -3.03
N ILE A 225 16.94 -3.35 -2.19
CA ILE A 225 15.97 -3.35 -1.09
C ILE A 225 16.68 -3.26 0.27
N SER A 226 16.21 -2.34 1.10
CA SER A 226 16.59 -2.23 2.51
C SER A 226 15.34 -2.12 3.38
N ALA A 227 15.48 -2.38 4.68
CA ALA A 227 14.42 -2.19 5.67
C ALA A 227 14.87 -1.20 6.75
N PHE A 228 13.92 -0.42 7.27
CA PHE A 228 14.12 0.49 8.38
C PHE A 228 13.66 -0.17 9.68
N LYS A 229 14.54 -0.24 10.69
CA LYS A 229 14.22 -0.71 12.04
C LYS A 229 14.23 0.45 13.05
N ALA A 230 13.26 0.46 13.95
CA ALA A 230 13.21 1.38 15.08
C ALA A 230 13.18 0.63 16.42
N PRO A 231 13.56 1.28 17.52
CA PRO A 231 13.42 0.71 18.86
C PRO A 231 11.96 0.48 19.21
N ILE A 232 11.62 -0.69 19.75
CA ILE A 232 10.27 -1.02 20.24
C ILE A 232 10.06 -0.61 21.70
N VAL A 233 11.15 -0.49 22.47
CA VAL A 233 11.12 -0.04 23.86
C VAL A 233 12.27 0.94 24.10
N LYS A 234 11.99 2.03 24.83
CA LYS A 234 13.03 2.90 25.38
C LYS A 234 12.94 2.97 26.90
N ALA A 235 14.09 2.91 27.55
CA ALA A 235 14.23 3.17 28.97
C ALA A 235 15.05 4.44 29.16
N ALA A 236 14.50 5.42 29.88
CA ALA A 236 15.18 6.69 30.13
C ALA A 236 15.28 6.97 31.64
N LYS A 237 16.48 7.33 32.11
CA LYS A 237 16.75 7.75 33.49
C LYS A 237 17.78 8.87 33.47
N LEU A 238 17.39 10.07 33.89
CA LEU A 238 18.25 11.26 33.89
C LEU A 238 18.90 11.48 32.50
N THR A 239 20.20 11.22 32.38
CA THR A 239 20.99 11.35 31.15
C THR A 239 21.08 10.05 30.34
N GLU A 240 20.78 8.90 30.94
CA GLU A 240 20.88 7.60 30.30
C GLU A 240 19.62 7.32 29.48
N LYS A 241 19.81 7.02 28.18
CA LYS A 241 18.74 6.64 27.25
C LYS A 241 19.13 5.32 26.58
N LEU A 242 18.41 4.26 26.91
CA LEU A 242 18.58 2.93 26.34
C LEU A 242 17.47 2.65 25.33
N CYS A 243 17.86 2.12 24.17
CA CYS A 243 16.95 1.77 23.08
C CYS A 243 17.03 0.27 22.80
N PHE A 244 15.90 -0.41 22.91
CA PHE A 244 15.78 -1.84 22.66
C PHE A 244 15.01 -2.08 21.37
N PHE A 245 15.63 -2.80 20.44
CA PHE A 245 15.04 -3.17 19.15
C PHE A 245 14.31 -4.51 19.21
N SER A 246 14.39 -5.22 20.33
CA SER A 246 13.69 -6.46 20.56
C SER A 246 13.22 -6.61 22.00
N GLN A 247 12.16 -7.39 22.17
CA GLN A 247 11.57 -7.64 23.48
C GLN A 247 12.54 -8.42 24.37
N ARG A 248 13.27 -9.38 23.76
CA ARG A 248 14.33 -10.15 24.41
C ARG A 248 15.37 -9.28 25.11
N LYS A 249 16.00 -8.34 24.40
CA LYS A 249 17.05 -7.48 24.97
C LYS A 249 16.53 -6.59 26.08
N TYR A 250 15.27 -6.15 25.96
CA TYR A 250 14.62 -5.39 27.01
C TYR A 250 14.40 -6.27 28.26
N GLU A 251 13.93 -7.50 28.09
CA GLU A 251 13.71 -8.45 29.20
C GLU A 251 15.01 -8.91 29.85
N GLU A 252 16.04 -9.20 29.07
CA GLU A 252 17.39 -9.52 29.57
C GLU A 252 17.97 -8.35 30.36
N TRP A 253 17.88 -7.12 29.83
CA TRP A 253 18.27 -5.92 30.56
C TRP A 253 17.48 -5.75 31.86
N LYS A 254 16.16 -5.90 31.80
CA LYS A 254 15.26 -5.76 32.96
C LYS A 254 15.57 -6.79 34.04
N SER A 255 15.91 -8.02 33.65
CA SER A 255 16.23 -9.13 34.57
C SER A 255 17.60 -8.93 35.22
N ASN A 256 18.56 -8.36 34.49
CA ASN A 256 19.91 -8.12 34.97
C ASN A 256 20.09 -6.77 35.70
N LYS A 257 19.09 -5.88 35.66
CA LYS A 257 19.19 -4.51 36.20
C LYS A 257 18.28 -4.33 37.41
N ASN A 258 18.84 -4.35 38.63
CA ASN A 258 18.07 -4.26 39.88
C ASN A 258 17.22 -2.99 40.02
N ASP A 259 17.69 -1.84 39.51
CA ASP A 259 17.01 -0.54 39.62
C ASP A 259 16.17 -0.18 38.39
N TRP A 260 15.81 -1.14 37.53
CA TRP A 260 15.06 -0.90 36.29
C TRP A 260 13.76 -0.11 36.52
N ARG A 261 13.11 -0.27 37.68
CA ARG A 261 11.87 0.44 38.06
C ARG A 261 12.03 1.96 38.16
N THR A 262 13.27 2.45 38.30
CA THR A 262 13.57 3.88 38.32
C THR A 262 13.65 4.51 36.93
N TYR A 263 13.69 3.69 35.87
CA TYR A 263 13.67 4.17 34.50
C TYR A 263 12.23 4.42 34.04
N LYS A 264 12.03 5.51 33.31
CA LYS A 264 10.80 5.74 32.56
C LYS A 264 10.82 4.84 31.32
N ILE A 265 9.95 3.82 31.31
CA ILE A 265 9.83 2.89 30.19
C ILE A 265 8.74 3.39 29.22
N LYS A 266 9.10 3.53 27.94
CA LYS A 266 8.17 3.88 26.86
C LYS A 266 8.15 2.75 25.83
N TYR A 267 6.95 2.25 25.56
CA TYR A 267 6.68 1.23 24.54
C TYR A 267 6.19 1.89 23.26
N TYR A 268 6.68 1.43 22.11
CA TYR A 268 6.29 1.94 20.80
C TYR A 268 5.51 0.86 20.07
N LYS A 269 4.24 1.16 19.78
CA LYS A 269 3.34 0.27 19.03
C LYS A 269 3.75 0.16 17.56
N ASP A 270 4.00 1.31 16.95
CA ASP A 270 4.35 1.43 15.55
C ASP A 270 5.32 2.58 15.34
N LEU A 271 5.85 2.68 14.12
CA LEU A 271 6.79 3.72 13.72
C LEU A 271 6.20 5.14 13.85
N GLY A 272 4.87 5.28 13.81
CA GLY A 272 4.18 6.56 13.94
C GLY A 272 4.11 7.09 15.38
N ALA A 273 4.31 6.23 16.40
CA ALA A 273 4.28 6.61 17.82
C ALA A 273 5.56 7.33 18.29
N HIS A 274 6.60 7.35 17.46
CA HIS A 274 7.84 8.08 17.74
C HIS A 274 7.68 9.58 17.51
N SER A 275 8.40 10.40 18.28
CA SER A 275 8.35 11.85 18.10
C SER A 275 9.17 12.32 16.90
N ALA A 276 8.89 13.52 16.40
CA ALA A 276 9.68 14.14 15.33
C ALA A 276 11.17 14.32 15.72
N GLN A 277 11.46 14.52 17.00
CA GLN A 277 12.84 14.62 17.48
C GLN A 277 13.55 13.26 17.38
N GLU A 278 12.87 12.18 17.76
CA GLU A 278 13.39 10.82 17.60
C GLU A 278 13.58 10.45 16.13
N ALA A 279 12.68 10.91 15.25
CA ALA A 279 12.84 10.75 13.81
C ALA A 279 14.17 11.34 13.35
N LYS A 280 14.46 12.60 13.71
CA LYS A 280 15.71 13.27 13.34
C LYS A 280 16.94 12.54 13.88
N GLU A 281 16.89 12.01 15.10
CA GLU A 281 17.97 11.20 15.69
C GLU A 281 18.20 9.92 14.87
N TYR A 282 17.13 9.19 14.52
CA TYR A 282 17.26 7.93 13.78
C TYR A 282 17.73 8.13 12.33
N PHE A 283 17.26 9.18 11.65
CA PHE A 283 17.70 9.50 10.29
C PHE A 283 19.11 10.09 10.27
N ARG A 284 19.58 10.70 11.36
CA ARG A 284 21.00 11.08 11.51
C ARG A 284 21.88 9.84 11.65
N GLU A 285 21.44 8.84 12.42
CA GLU A 285 22.12 7.54 12.57
C GLU A 285 21.56 6.46 11.64
N LEU A 286 21.18 6.84 10.40
CA LEU A 286 20.51 5.95 9.47
C LEU A 286 21.22 4.59 9.24
N PRO A 287 22.57 4.49 9.20
CA PRO A 287 23.26 3.19 9.10
C PRO A 287 22.92 2.20 10.23
N ARG A 288 22.62 2.69 11.44
CA ARG A 288 22.21 1.85 12.58
C ARG A 288 20.78 1.34 12.44
N HIS A 289 19.93 2.14 11.81
CA HIS A 289 18.51 1.88 11.60
C HIS A 289 18.22 1.18 10.26
N ARG A 290 19.21 1.06 9.38
CA ARG A 290 19.09 0.38 8.09
C ARG A 290 19.53 -1.07 8.19
N ILE A 291 18.70 -1.95 7.65
CA ILE A 291 19.04 -3.36 7.40
C ILE A 291 19.07 -3.55 5.88
N MET A 292 20.22 -3.95 5.33
CA MET A 292 20.31 -4.31 3.91
C MET A 292 19.77 -5.73 3.70
N LEU A 293 18.88 -5.92 2.73
CA LEU A 293 18.46 -7.26 2.33
C LEU A 293 19.43 -7.80 1.30
N LYS A 294 20.02 -8.96 1.60
CA LYS A 294 20.95 -9.66 0.72
C LYS A 294 20.27 -10.87 0.10
N TYR A 295 20.62 -11.13 -1.14
CA TYR A 295 20.16 -12.29 -1.87
C TYR A 295 21.13 -13.45 -1.74
N ASP A 296 20.60 -14.59 -1.33
CA ASP A 296 21.20 -15.91 -1.34
C ASP A 296 20.48 -16.78 -2.38
N GLU A 297 21.22 -17.21 -3.42
CA GLU A 297 20.72 -17.57 -4.73
C GLU A 297 19.45 -18.43 -4.72
N VAL A 298 19.52 -19.64 -4.16
CA VAL A 298 18.43 -20.60 -4.33
C VAL A 298 17.44 -20.54 -3.17
N GLN A 299 17.90 -20.21 -1.97
CA GLN A 299 17.10 -20.32 -0.76
C GLN A 299 16.10 -19.17 -0.63
N ASP A 300 16.48 -17.98 -1.08
CA ASP A 300 15.63 -16.79 -1.01
C ASP A 300 14.43 -16.90 -1.95
N ASP A 301 14.65 -17.31 -3.21
CA ASP A 301 13.57 -17.53 -4.17
C ASP A 301 12.57 -18.57 -3.66
N ARG A 302 13.07 -19.69 -3.13
CA ARG A 302 12.22 -20.75 -2.56
C ARG A 302 11.41 -20.25 -1.38
N THR A 303 12.01 -19.47 -0.49
CA THR A 303 11.33 -18.96 0.72
C THR A 303 10.27 -17.93 0.35
N ILE A 304 10.54 -17.01 -0.57
CA ILE A 304 9.56 -16.04 -1.05
C ILE A 304 8.40 -16.77 -1.75
N GLN A 305 8.68 -17.75 -2.60
CA GLN A 305 7.63 -18.55 -3.23
C GLN A 305 6.82 -19.36 -2.21
N MET A 306 7.47 -19.98 -1.22
CA MET A 306 6.78 -20.70 -0.14
C MET A 306 5.79 -19.78 0.61
N ALA A 307 6.22 -18.56 0.93
CA ALA A 307 5.39 -17.60 1.66
C ALA A 307 4.16 -17.12 0.87
N PHE A 308 4.26 -16.98 -0.45
CA PHE A 308 3.22 -16.28 -1.24
C PHE A 308 2.55 -17.09 -2.35
N CYS A 309 3.08 -18.25 -2.75
CA CYS A 309 2.44 -19.09 -3.76
C CYS A 309 1.26 -19.86 -3.16
N LYS A 310 0.10 -19.82 -3.83
CA LYS A 310 -1.13 -20.46 -3.33
C LYS A 310 -0.98 -21.97 -3.14
N ASN A 311 -0.27 -22.64 -4.04
CA ASN A 311 0.00 -24.08 -4.00
C ASN A 311 1.01 -24.52 -2.92
N LYS A 312 1.51 -23.60 -2.09
CA LYS A 312 2.43 -23.88 -0.98
C LYS A 312 1.77 -23.80 0.39
N ALA A 313 0.44 -23.88 0.45
CA ALA A 313 -0.32 -23.80 1.69
C ALA A 313 0.11 -24.84 2.73
N ASP A 314 0.35 -26.09 2.32
CA ASP A 314 0.73 -27.14 3.27
C ASP A 314 2.16 -26.94 3.81
N GLN A 315 3.09 -26.44 2.99
CA GLN A 315 4.44 -26.07 3.45
C GLN A 315 4.41 -24.92 4.46
N ARG A 316 3.49 -23.96 4.30
CA ARG A 316 3.31 -22.89 5.29
C ARG A 316 2.80 -23.44 6.61
N LYS A 317 1.82 -24.35 6.59
CA LYS A 317 1.32 -25.00 7.81
C LYS A 317 2.43 -25.73 8.57
N GLU A 318 3.32 -26.44 7.87
CA GLU A 318 4.46 -27.13 8.51
C GLU A 318 5.38 -26.15 9.25
N ILE A 319 5.69 -24.99 8.65
CA ILE A 319 6.52 -23.95 9.27
C ILE A 319 5.80 -23.31 10.45
N GLU A 320 4.50 -23.03 10.29
CA GLU A 320 3.66 -22.47 11.34
C GLU A 320 3.57 -23.45 12.54
N ASP A 321 3.39 -24.74 12.29
CA ASP A 321 3.37 -25.77 13.32
C ASP A 321 4.70 -25.90 14.06
N ASP A 322 5.83 -25.88 13.34
CA ASP A 322 7.17 -25.91 13.94
C ASP A 322 7.42 -24.67 14.81
N PHE A 323 7.07 -23.48 14.30
CA PHE A 323 7.19 -22.22 15.04
C PHE A 323 6.33 -22.24 16.31
N MET A 324 5.07 -22.66 16.21
CA MET A 324 4.16 -22.73 17.36
C MET A 324 4.63 -23.75 18.42
N LYS A 325 5.21 -24.88 18.02
CA LYS A 325 5.83 -25.85 18.93
C LYS A 325 7.01 -25.23 19.67
N LYS A 326 7.93 -24.57 18.96
CA LYS A 326 9.08 -23.87 19.55
C LYS A 326 8.64 -22.79 20.53
N GLU A 327 7.67 -21.96 20.16
CA GLU A 327 7.13 -20.91 21.03
C GLU A 327 6.45 -21.49 22.28
N SER A 328 5.72 -22.61 22.14
CA SER A 328 5.10 -23.31 23.26
C SER A 328 6.13 -23.86 24.24
N GLU A 329 7.17 -24.51 23.74
CA GLU A 329 8.28 -25.03 24.55
C GLU A 329 9.05 -23.91 25.25
N ARG A 330 9.37 -22.84 24.52
CA ARG A 330 10.01 -21.64 25.05
C ARG A 330 9.24 -21.05 26.24
N ARG A 331 7.92 -20.91 26.09
CA ARG A 331 7.02 -20.44 27.17
C ARG A 331 7.03 -21.37 28.37
N ARG A 332 7.01 -22.69 28.16
CA ARG A 332 7.10 -23.67 29.26
C ARG A 332 8.41 -23.54 30.03
N LYS A 333 9.51 -23.24 29.33
CA LYS A 333 10.83 -23.00 29.94
C LYS A 333 11.02 -21.58 30.48
N SER A 334 10.04 -20.68 30.32
CA SER A 334 10.16 -19.26 30.65
C SER A 334 11.37 -18.58 30.00
N GLU A 335 11.79 -19.06 28.83
CA GLU A 335 12.88 -18.48 28.04
C GLU A 335 12.38 -17.19 27.35
N PRO A 336 13.22 -16.15 27.20
CA PRO A 336 12.80 -14.91 26.55
C PRO A 336 12.58 -15.14 25.04
N PRO A 337 11.73 -14.34 24.37
CA PRO A 337 11.41 -14.51 22.95
C PRO A 337 12.66 -14.51 22.07
N GLU A 338 12.71 -15.39 21.06
CA GLU A 338 13.83 -15.36 20.12
C GLU A 338 13.76 -14.07 19.27
N THR A 339 14.93 -13.48 18.95
CA THR A 339 14.99 -12.23 18.20
C THR A 339 15.65 -12.45 16.86
N ILE A 340 14.95 -12.07 15.80
CA ILE A 340 15.37 -12.34 14.42
C ILE A 340 16.24 -11.18 13.85
N TYR A 341 16.18 -10.00 14.49
CA TYR A 341 16.84 -8.78 13.99
C TYR A 341 17.85 -8.17 14.98
N GLU A 342 18.69 -8.99 15.58
CA GLU A 342 19.74 -8.49 16.46
C GLU A 342 20.88 -7.80 15.69
N THR A 343 21.12 -8.21 14.45
CA THR A 343 22.26 -7.75 13.67
C THR A 343 22.00 -6.38 13.04
N THR A 344 22.93 -5.47 13.27
CA THR A 344 23.11 -4.27 12.44
C THR A 344 23.88 -4.67 11.19
N GLY A 345 23.40 -4.26 10.01
CA GLY A 345 24.13 -4.48 8.75
C GLY A 345 23.27 -5.08 7.65
N SER A 346 23.09 -6.40 7.67
CA SER A 346 22.38 -7.11 6.60
C SER A 346 21.69 -8.39 7.07
N VAL A 347 20.61 -8.77 6.39
CA VAL A 347 19.85 -10.01 6.60
C VAL A 347 19.50 -10.59 5.22
N ASN A 348 19.42 -11.92 5.09
CA ASN A 348 19.03 -12.55 3.84
C ASN A 348 17.51 -12.43 3.60
N PHE A 349 17.04 -12.50 2.35
CA PHE A 349 15.59 -12.41 2.10
C PHE A 349 14.84 -13.56 2.75
N SER A 350 15.40 -14.77 2.76
CA SER A 350 14.79 -15.95 3.38
C SER A 350 14.54 -15.75 4.88
N ASP A 351 15.53 -15.28 5.63
CA ASP A 351 15.37 -15.00 7.06
C ASP A 351 14.39 -13.86 7.31
N PHE A 352 14.48 -12.79 6.52
CA PHE A 352 13.57 -11.66 6.63
C PHE A 352 12.12 -12.09 6.39
N VAL A 353 11.84 -12.78 5.28
CA VAL A 353 10.48 -13.18 4.88
C VAL A 353 9.92 -14.25 5.82
N ARG A 354 10.73 -15.24 6.22
CA ARG A 354 10.32 -16.28 7.17
C ARG A 354 9.93 -15.66 8.51
N SER A 355 10.75 -14.76 9.03
CA SER A 355 10.48 -14.09 10.31
C SER A 355 9.20 -13.27 10.31
N GLU A 356 8.97 -12.51 9.24
CA GLU A 356 7.77 -11.67 9.12
C GLU A 356 6.51 -12.56 8.98
N LEU A 357 6.64 -13.71 8.29
CA LEU A 357 5.58 -14.71 8.16
C LEU A 357 5.23 -15.34 9.52
N GLU A 358 6.21 -15.87 10.23
CA GLU A 358 6.03 -16.50 11.54
C GLU A 358 5.38 -15.53 12.54
N LEU A 359 5.90 -14.30 12.64
CA LEU A 359 5.35 -13.28 13.53
C LEU A 359 3.92 -12.88 13.12
N SER A 360 3.63 -12.75 11.83
CA SER A 360 2.30 -12.41 11.34
C SER A 360 1.29 -13.51 11.65
N VAL A 361 1.65 -14.78 11.44
CA VAL A 361 0.75 -15.91 11.72
C VAL A 361 0.52 -16.03 13.22
N TYR A 362 1.59 -15.95 14.02
CA TYR A 362 1.49 -15.99 15.47
C TYR A 362 0.57 -14.89 16.02
N ALA A 363 0.77 -13.64 15.57
CA ALA A 363 -0.06 -12.52 15.97
C ALA A 363 -1.52 -12.64 15.48
N ASP A 364 -1.75 -13.24 14.30
CA ASP A 364 -3.10 -13.46 13.78
C ASP A 364 -3.83 -14.58 14.53
N ASN A 365 -3.16 -15.70 14.81
CA ASN A 365 -3.72 -16.79 15.58
C ASN A 365 -4.08 -16.33 17.00
N GLU A 366 -3.18 -15.62 17.67
CA GLU A 366 -3.42 -15.12 19.03
C GLU A 366 -4.65 -14.20 19.10
N ARG A 367 -4.85 -13.31 18.12
CA ARG A 367 -5.99 -12.39 18.12
C ARG A 367 -7.29 -13.01 17.59
N SER A 368 -7.20 -14.00 16.71
CA SER A 368 -8.35 -14.51 15.94
C SER A 368 -8.96 -15.79 16.52
N ILE A 369 -8.16 -16.64 17.18
CA ILE A 369 -8.61 -17.92 17.75
C ILE A 369 -8.97 -17.71 19.24
N PRO A 370 -10.19 -18.08 19.67
CA PRO A 370 -10.58 -17.97 21.07
C PRO A 370 -9.87 -19.01 21.95
N SER A 371 -9.80 -18.74 23.25
CA SER A 371 -9.35 -19.76 24.22
C SER A 371 -10.44 -20.79 24.46
N LEU A 372 -10.05 -22.05 24.66
CA LEU A 372 -10.97 -23.14 25.03
C LEU A 372 -11.65 -22.90 26.38
N VAL A 373 -10.98 -22.17 27.30
CA VAL A 373 -11.44 -22.00 28.69
C VAL A 373 -12.67 -21.09 28.78
N ASP A 374 -12.68 -20.00 28.02
CA ASP A 374 -13.72 -18.97 28.09
C ASP A 374 -14.45 -18.72 26.75
N GLY A 375 -13.96 -19.29 25.65
CA GLY A 375 -14.52 -19.05 24.32
C GLY A 375 -14.25 -17.65 23.77
N LEU A 376 -13.42 -16.84 24.43
CA LEU A 376 -13.19 -15.44 24.07
C LEU A 376 -11.87 -15.23 23.33
N LYS A 377 -11.90 -14.36 22.33
CA LYS A 377 -10.70 -13.77 21.74
C LYS A 377 -10.09 -12.73 22.70
N PRO A 378 -8.79 -12.42 22.63
CA PRO A 378 -8.17 -11.45 23.54
C PRO A 378 -8.87 -10.08 23.60
N GLY A 379 -9.36 -9.58 22.46
CA GLY A 379 -10.12 -8.33 22.40
C GLY A 379 -11.43 -8.41 23.22
N GLN A 380 -12.20 -9.49 23.05
CA GLN A 380 -13.43 -9.73 23.80
C GLN A 380 -13.15 -9.89 25.30
N ARG A 381 -12.08 -10.63 25.66
CA ARG A 381 -11.66 -10.80 27.06
C ARG A 381 -11.28 -9.47 27.72
N LYS A 382 -10.59 -8.59 27.00
CA LYS A 382 -10.25 -7.23 27.47
C LYS A 382 -11.49 -6.37 27.70
N VAL A 383 -12.50 -6.49 26.83
CA VAL A 383 -13.81 -5.85 27.03
C VAL A 383 -14.44 -6.35 28.33
N MET A 384 -14.61 -7.66 28.48
CA MET A 384 -15.23 -8.25 29.68
C MET A 384 -14.48 -7.90 30.97
N PHE A 385 -13.15 -7.99 30.95
CA PHE A 385 -12.32 -7.56 32.08
C PHE A 385 -12.56 -6.09 32.45
N THR A 386 -12.68 -5.21 31.46
CA THR A 386 -12.92 -3.78 31.70
C THR A 386 -14.30 -3.54 32.30
N CYS A 387 -15.33 -4.22 31.79
CA CYS A 387 -16.69 -4.13 32.35
C CYS A 387 -16.71 -4.59 33.82
N ILE A 388 -16.10 -5.74 34.12
CA ILE A 388 -15.99 -6.27 35.49
C ILE A 388 -15.22 -5.30 36.39
N LYS A 389 -14.12 -4.73 35.89
CA LYS A 389 -13.27 -3.82 36.66
C LYS A 389 -13.95 -2.48 36.98
N ARG A 390 -14.69 -1.92 36.01
CA ARG A 390 -15.44 -0.67 36.20
C ARG A 390 -16.68 -0.89 37.07
N ASN A 391 -17.29 -2.07 36.97
CA ASN A 391 -18.49 -2.46 37.71
C ASN A 391 -19.62 -1.41 37.60
N ASP A 392 -19.77 -0.84 36.40
CA ASP A 392 -20.77 0.18 36.12
C ASP A 392 -22.17 -0.41 36.31
N GLN A 393 -23.01 0.25 37.10
CA GLN A 393 -24.40 -0.14 37.37
C GLN A 393 -25.40 0.52 36.41
N VAL A 394 -24.90 1.41 35.56
CA VAL A 394 -25.67 2.23 34.62
C VAL A 394 -25.10 2.00 33.23
N GLU A 395 -25.94 2.16 32.20
CA GLU A 395 -25.53 2.04 30.81
C GLU A 395 -24.39 3.01 30.45
N VAL A 396 -23.48 2.55 29.59
CA VAL A 396 -22.35 3.34 29.10
C VAL A 396 -22.34 3.28 27.57
N ASN A 397 -22.10 4.43 26.94
CA ASN A 397 -22.00 4.50 25.49
C ASN A 397 -20.84 3.63 24.98
N VAL A 398 -21.07 2.88 23.90
CA VAL A 398 -20.08 1.95 23.31
C VAL A 398 -18.74 2.63 23.01
N ALA A 399 -18.73 3.88 22.53
CA ALA A 399 -17.49 4.61 22.25
C ALA A 399 -16.72 4.96 23.52
N GLN A 400 -17.42 5.31 24.60
CA GLN A 400 -16.80 5.59 25.91
C GLN A 400 -16.25 4.30 26.54
N LEU A 401 -16.98 3.20 26.41
CA LEU A 401 -16.51 1.89 26.86
C LEU A 401 -15.26 1.46 26.06
N ALA A 402 -15.24 1.64 24.74
CA ALA A 402 -14.08 1.36 23.91
C ALA A 402 -12.84 2.14 24.36
N GLY A 403 -12.96 3.44 24.63
CA GLY A 403 -11.88 4.26 25.19
C GLY A 403 -11.42 3.80 26.58
N SER A 404 -12.34 3.32 27.42
CA SER A 404 -11.98 2.75 28.73
C SER A 404 -11.22 1.43 28.61
N VAL A 405 -11.58 0.59 27.63
CA VAL A 405 -10.90 -0.69 27.35
C VAL A 405 -9.47 -0.43 26.89
N THR A 406 -9.26 0.55 26.00
CA THR A 406 -7.90 0.90 25.54
C THR A 406 -7.03 1.39 26.68
N GLU A 407 -7.55 2.26 27.53
CA GLU A 407 -6.85 2.78 28.71
C GLU A 407 -6.48 1.69 29.72
N HIS A 408 -7.45 0.86 30.14
CA HIS A 408 -7.24 -0.07 31.25
C HIS A 408 -6.52 -1.37 30.89
N THR A 409 -6.54 -1.76 29.62
CA THR A 409 -6.01 -3.08 29.21
C THR A 409 -4.77 -3.00 28.34
N ALA A 410 -4.27 -1.80 28.06
CA ALA A 410 -3.24 -1.58 27.04
C ALA A 410 -3.65 -2.27 25.71
N TYR A 411 -4.89 -2.05 25.27
CA TYR A 411 -5.31 -2.52 23.95
C TYR A 411 -4.73 -1.60 22.90
N HIS A 412 -3.88 -2.16 22.05
CA HIS A 412 -3.12 -1.38 21.09
C HIS A 412 -3.71 -1.40 19.69
N GLN A 413 -4.77 -2.14 19.38
CA GLN A 413 -5.40 -2.08 18.06
C GLN A 413 -6.41 -0.93 17.99
N ASP A 414 -7.06 -0.75 16.83
CA ASP A 414 -8.04 0.31 16.63
C ASP A 414 -9.27 0.09 17.53
N GLU A 415 -9.83 1.15 18.12
CA GLU A 415 -11.02 1.07 18.96
C GLU A 415 -12.21 0.47 18.20
N ALA A 416 -12.29 0.77 16.90
CA ALA A 416 -13.31 0.21 16.00
C ALA A 416 -13.20 -1.33 15.84
N SER A 417 -12.04 -1.92 16.15
CA SER A 417 -11.84 -3.37 16.08
C SER A 417 -12.29 -4.11 17.35
N LEU A 418 -12.62 -3.39 18.42
CA LEU A 418 -13.17 -3.99 19.63
C LEU A 418 -14.57 -4.56 19.35
N SER A 419 -14.74 -5.86 19.62
CA SER A 419 -15.98 -6.59 19.32
C SER A 419 -17.08 -6.38 20.38
N ILE A 420 -17.25 -5.16 20.90
CA ILE A 420 -18.24 -4.82 21.94
C ILE A 420 -19.65 -5.10 21.44
N ILE A 421 -19.98 -4.60 20.25
CA ILE A 421 -21.31 -4.80 19.63
C ILE A 421 -21.59 -6.29 19.44
N SER A 422 -20.61 -7.06 18.97
CA SER A 422 -20.75 -8.51 18.77
C SER A 422 -21.05 -9.26 20.07
N LEU A 423 -20.55 -8.79 21.22
CA LEU A 423 -20.84 -9.40 22.53
C LEU A 423 -22.26 -9.08 23.05
N ALA A 424 -22.89 -8.02 22.54
CA ALA A 424 -24.21 -7.56 22.95
C ALA A 424 -25.36 -8.07 22.06
N GLN A 425 -25.07 -8.43 20.80
CA GLN A 425 -26.08 -8.86 19.83
C GLN A 425 -26.98 -10.00 20.36
N ASN A 426 -28.30 -9.83 20.18
CA ASN A 426 -29.35 -10.74 20.65
C ASN A 426 -30.36 -11.16 19.55
N PHE A 427 -30.05 -10.93 18.27
CA PHE A 427 -30.90 -11.40 17.18
C PHE A 427 -30.73 -12.91 16.94
N VAL A 428 -31.73 -13.57 16.35
CA VAL A 428 -31.69 -15.01 16.08
C VAL A 428 -30.49 -15.38 15.20
N GLY A 429 -29.65 -16.30 15.69
CA GLY A 429 -28.41 -16.71 15.01
C GLY A 429 -27.16 -15.90 15.40
N SER A 430 -27.26 -15.00 16.40
CA SER A 430 -26.11 -14.33 17.01
C SER A 430 -25.56 -15.12 18.21
N ASN A 431 -25.73 -14.62 19.43
CA ASN A 431 -25.26 -15.26 20.66
C ASN A 431 -26.40 -16.03 21.35
N ASN A 432 -26.15 -17.27 21.76
CA ASN A 432 -27.10 -18.03 22.60
C ASN A 432 -27.32 -17.33 23.95
N VAL A 433 -26.27 -16.72 24.49
CA VAL A 433 -26.29 -15.86 25.67
C VAL A 433 -25.37 -14.68 25.37
N ASN A 434 -25.94 -13.49 25.20
CA ASN A 434 -25.17 -12.25 25.05
C ASN A 434 -24.54 -11.87 26.39
N LEU A 435 -23.25 -11.51 26.38
CA LEU A 435 -22.51 -11.16 27.59
C LEU A 435 -22.71 -9.70 28.02
N LEU A 436 -23.22 -8.86 27.10
CA LEU A 436 -23.57 -7.47 27.33
C LEU A 436 -25.02 -7.23 26.90
N GLU A 437 -25.70 -6.28 27.53
CA GLU A 437 -27.08 -5.94 27.15
C GLU A 437 -27.10 -5.01 25.92
N PRO A 438 -27.93 -5.30 24.89
CA PRO A 438 -28.05 -4.47 23.69
C PRO A 438 -29.02 -3.30 23.94
N ILE A 439 -28.55 -2.27 24.64
CA ILE A 439 -29.32 -1.04 24.87
C ILE A 439 -29.09 -0.09 23.69
N GLY A 440 -29.95 -0.19 22.67
CA GLY A 440 -29.88 0.63 21.46
C GLY A 440 -30.26 -0.12 20.20
N GLY A 441 -30.26 0.58 19.06
CA GLY A 441 -30.59 0.05 17.74
C GLY A 441 -29.40 -0.02 16.80
#